data_AF-A0A2V8QMM0-F1
#
_entry.id   AF-A0A2V8QMM0-F1
#
_cell.length_a   1.000
_cell.length_b   1.000
_cell.length_c   1.000
_cell.angle_alpha   90.00
_cell.angle_beta   90.00
_cell.angle_gamma   90.00
#
_symmetry.space_group_name_H-M   'P 1'
#
loop_
_entity.id
_entity.type
_entity.pdbx_description
1 polymer ?
#
loop_
_entity_poly.entity_id
_entity_poly.type
_entity_poly.pdbx_seq_one_letter_code
_entity_poly.pdbx_strand_id
1 'polypeptide(L)'
;MLRQTAALLLLCALAAGVAQTAWAQTRVPPINYRERTLPNGLKVFSAQERSSPTVAIQVWYKVGSKDDPPSRSGFAHLFEHLMFKSTKN
;
A
#
# COMPACT_ATOMS: atom_id res chain seq x y z
N MET A 1 36.34 -34.15 25.66
CA MET A 1 36.14 -32.69 25.48
C MET A 1 36.03 -32.28 24.01
N LEU A 2 36.89 -32.77 23.11
CA LEU A 2 36.89 -32.37 21.68
C LEU A 2 35.65 -32.79 20.85
N ARG A 3 34.90 -33.82 21.28
CA ARG A 3 33.68 -34.30 20.59
C ARG A 3 32.43 -33.46 20.89
N GLN A 4 32.36 -32.83 22.06
CA GLN A 4 31.20 -32.02 22.47
C GLN A 4 31.22 -30.62 21.82
N THR A 5 32.42 -30.08 21.59
CA THR A 5 32.61 -28.81 20.87
C THR A 5 32.25 -28.91 19.39
N ALA A 6 32.58 -30.03 18.73
CA ALA A 6 32.20 -30.28 17.34
C ALA A 6 30.67 -30.41 17.16
N ALA A 7 29.98 -31.06 18.10
CA ALA A 7 28.52 -31.20 18.08
C ALA A 7 27.80 -29.85 18.29
N LEU A 8 28.32 -28.99 19.18
CA LEU A 8 27.77 -27.64 19.41
C LEU A 8 27.93 -26.74 18.17
N LEU A 9 29.07 -26.80 17.49
CA LEU A 9 29.34 -26.03 16.28
C LEU A 9 28.45 -26.48 15.11
N LEU A 10 28.20 -27.79 14.96
CA LEU A 10 27.27 -28.30 13.96
C LEU A 10 25.82 -27.86 14.25
N LEU A 11 25.41 -27.83 15.52
CA LEU A 11 24.06 -27.42 15.92
C LEU A 11 23.83 -25.91 15.66
N CYS A 12 24.82 -25.07 15.92
CA CYS A 12 24.76 -23.64 15.59
C CYS A 12 24.72 -23.38 14.08
N ALA A 13 25.46 -24.16 13.28
CA ALA A 13 25.45 -24.04 11.82
C ALA A 13 24.09 -24.45 11.22
N LEU A 14 23.45 -25.49 11.75
CA LEU A 14 22.09 -25.89 11.36
C LEU A 14 21.04 -24.84 11.75
N ALA A 15 21.14 -24.24 12.93
CA ALA A 15 20.21 -23.18 13.37
C ALA A 15 20.32 -21.91 12.49
N ALA A 16 21.53 -21.56 12.04
CA ALA A 16 21.74 -20.44 11.14
C ALA A 16 21.14 -20.66 9.73
N GLY A 17 21.16 -21.89 9.22
CA GLY A 17 20.58 -22.23 7.91
C GLY A 17 19.05 -22.13 7.87
N VAL A 18 18.36 -22.44 8.99
CA VAL A 18 16.89 -22.34 9.08
C VAL A 18 16.43 -20.88 9.18
N ALA A 19 17.25 -19.97 9.72
CA ALA A 19 16.91 -18.55 9.83
C ALA A 19 16.97 -17.79 8.49
N GLN A 20 17.67 -18.31 7.48
CA GLN A 20 17.85 -17.63 6.19
C GLN A 20 16.63 -17.73 5.27
N THR A 21 15.74 -18.71 5.46
CA THR A 21 14.53 -18.86 4.62
C THR A 21 13.38 -17.91 5.02
N ALA A 22 13.48 -17.25 6.17
CA ALA A 22 12.43 -16.36 6.69
C ALA A 22 12.42 -14.94 6.08
N TRP A 23 13.38 -14.59 5.23
CA TRP A 23 13.54 -13.25 4.64
C TRP A 23 13.34 -13.21 3.12
N ALA A 24 12.56 -14.14 2.56
CA ALA A 24 12.14 -14.01 1.17
C ALA A 24 11.20 -12.80 1.04
N GLN A 25 11.75 -11.64 0.67
CA GLN A 25 10.94 -10.45 0.36
C GLN A 25 9.98 -10.77 -0.78
N THR A 26 8.69 -10.49 -0.57
CA THR A 26 7.69 -10.50 -1.63
C THR A 26 8.10 -9.50 -2.70
N ARG A 27 8.46 -9.99 -3.89
CA ARG A 27 8.69 -9.13 -5.04
C ARG A 27 7.33 -8.65 -5.56
N VAL A 28 7.03 -7.37 -5.37
CA VAL A 28 5.88 -6.74 -6.00
C VAL A 28 6.25 -6.43 -7.45
N PRO A 29 5.58 -7.00 -8.45
CA PRO A 29 5.82 -6.66 -9.85
C PRO A 29 5.60 -5.15 -10.08
N PRO A 30 6.39 -4.51 -10.94
CA PRO A 30 6.17 -3.11 -11.29
C PRO A 30 4.79 -2.95 -11.93
N ILE A 31 4.03 -1.95 -11.46
CA ILE A 31 2.74 -1.62 -12.06
C ILE A 31 3.00 -0.73 -13.28
N ASN A 32 2.61 -1.19 -14.46
CA ASN A 32 2.66 -0.37 -15.66
C ASN A 32 1.49 0.63 -15.67
N TYR A 33 1.77 1.89 -15.37
CA TYR A 33 0.79 2.98 -15.43
C TYR A 33 1.27 4.11 -16.34
N ARG A 34 0.32 4.92 -16.81
CA ARG A 34 0.56 6.19 -17.49
C ARG A 34 0.12 7.32 -16.56
N GLU A 35 0.88 8.41 -16.58
CA GLU A 35 0.60 9.62 -15.83
C GLU A 35 0.36 10.79 -16.81
N ARG A 36 -0.63 11.62 -16.52
CA ARG A 36 -0.82 12.92 -17.16
C ARG A 36 -1.38 13.92 -16.17
N THR A 37 -1.07 15.19 -16.36
CA THR A 37 -1.68 16.30 -15.63
C THR A 37 -2.61 17.06 -16.56
N LEU A 38 -3.85 17.28 -16.13
CA LEU A 38 -4.84 18.05 -16.88
C LEU A 38 -4.56 19.57 -16.76
N PRO A 39 -5.13 20.42 -17.64
CA PRO A 39 -4.96 21.87 -17.54
C PRO A 39 -5.42 22.49 -16.22
N ASN A 40 -6.35 21.85 -15.51
CA ASN A 40 -6.83 22.27 -14.19
C ASN A 40 -5.96 21.78 -13.01
N GLY A 41 -4.82 21.13 -13.30
CA GLY A 41 -3.88 20.62 -12.29
C GLY A 41 -4.18 19.21 -11.77
N LEU A 42 -5.29 18.57 -12.18
CA LEU A 42 -5.58 17.20 -11.75
C LEU A 42 -4.57 16.20 -12.33
N LYS A 43 -3.92 15.45 -11.44
CA LYS A 43 -3.07 14.32 -11.81
C LYS A 43 -3.93 13.08 -12.07
N VAL A 44 -3.75 12.47 -13.24
CA VAL A 44 -4.46 11.26 -13.65
C VAL A 44 -3.45 10.14 -13.84
N PHE A 45 -3.66 9.05 -13.11
CA PHE A 45 -2.93 7.80 -13.24
C PHE A 45 -3.85 6.76 -13.85
N SER A 46 -3.39 6.06 -14.88
CA SER A 46 -4.15 4.99 -15.52
C SER A 46 -3.29 3.76 -15.74
N ALA A 47 -3.75 2.59 -15.29
CA ALA A 47 -3.15 1.30 -15.60
C ALA A 47 -4.17 0.49 -16.38
N GLN A 48 -3.78 -0.03 -17.55
CA GLN A 48 -4.65 -0.89 -18.35
C GLN A 48 -4.41 -2.35 -17.98
N GLU A 49 -5.49 -3.03 -17.60
CA GLU A 49 -5.52 -4.47 -17.32
C GLU A 49 -6.63 -5.09 -18.19
N ARG A 50 -6.38 -6.25 -18.81
CA ARG A 50 -7.25 -6.84 -19.84
C ARG A 50 -7.87 -8.18 -19.43
N SER A 51 -7.67 -8.61 -18.18
CA SER A 51 -8.23 -9.85 -17.65
C SER A 51 -9.75 -9.82 -17.43
N SER A 52 -10.39 -8.64 -17.30
CA SER A 52 -11.84 -8.51 -17.17
C SER A 52 -12.40 -7.27 -17.87
N PRO A 53 -13.67 -7.28 -18.31
CA PRO A 53 -14.34 -6.12 -18.92
C PRO A 53 -14.89 -5.16 -17.85
N THR A 54 -14.10 -4.87 -16.82
CA THR A 54 -14.49 -3.99 -15.71
C THR A 54 -13.50 -2.84 -15.56
N VAL A 55 -13.95 -1.74 -14.95
CA VAL A 55 -13.11 -0.58 -14.65
C VAL A 55 -13.25 -0.23 -13.17
N ALA A 56 -12.13 0.08 -12.53
CA ALA A 56 -12.09 0.68 -11.20
C ALA A 56 -11.63 2.13 -11.32
N ILE A 57 -12.35 3.03 -10.67
CA ILE A 57 -12.04 4.47 -10.66
C ILE A 57 -11.88 4.89 -9.22
N GLN A 58 -10.82 5.63 -8.93
CA GLN A 58 -10.56 6.20 -7.61
C GLN A 58 -10.19 7.67 -7.78
N VAL A 59 -10.71 8.52 -6.89
CA VAL A 59 -10.37 9.94 -6.81
C VAL A 59 -9.82 10.19 -5.42
N TRP A 60 -8.61 10.76 -5.36
CA TRP A 60 -7.90 10.99 -4.11
C TRP A 60 -7.81 12.48 -3.86
N TYR A 61 -8.38 12.93 -2.75
CA TYR A 61 -8.22 14.29 -2.26
C TYR A 61 -7.08 14.34 -1.26
N LYS A 62 -6.18 15.31 -1.42
CA LYS A 62 -5.05 15.52 -0.50
C LYS A 62 -5.50 16.27 0.76
N VAL A 63 -6.44 15.69 1.49
CA VAL A 63 -7.03 16.22 2.74
C VAL A 63 -7.52 15.05 3.60
N GLY A 64 -7.48 15.19 4.92
CA GLY A 64 -8.04 14.21 5.84
C GLY A 64 -8.31 14.80 7.23
N SER A 65 -8.58 13.95 8.23
CA SER A 65 -8.88 14.39 9.60
C SER A 65 -7.76 15.22 10.24
N LYS A 66 -6.51 15.05 9.79
CA LYS A 66 -5.38 15.88 10.19
C LYS A 66 -5.59 17.37 9.87
N ASP A 67 -6.38 17.65 8.85
CA ASP A 67 -6.66 19.00 8.34
C ASP A 67 -8.00 19.55 8.87
N ASP A 68 -8.68 18.82 9.76
CA ASP A 68 -9.92 19.29 10.38
C ASP A 68 -9.67 20.57 11.20
N PRO A 69 -10.54 21.60 11.10
CA PRO A 69 -10.38 22.80 11.91
C PRO A 69 -10.46 22.51 13.41
N PRO A 70 -9.83 23.35 14.26
CA PRO A 70 -10.00 23.28 15.69
C PRO A 70 -11.50 23.26 16.05
N SER A 71 -11.86 22.44 17.05
CA SER A 71 -13.24 22.18 17.49
C SER A 71 -14.20 21.60 16.43
N ARG A 72 -13.70 21.17 15.26
CA ARG A 72 -14.49 20.56 14.18
C ARG A 72 -13.94 19.20 13.73
N SER A 73 -13.43 18.41 14.68
CA SER A 73 -12.97 17.04 14.42
C SER A 73 -14.07 16.18 13.77
N GLY A 74 -13.69 15.37 12.78
CA GLY A 74 -14.59 14.49 12.03
C GLY A 74 -15.19 15.13 10.78
N PHE A 75 -14.81 16.36 10.43
CA PHE A 75 -15.36 17.07 9.27
C PHE A 75 -14.98 16.40 7.95
N ALA A 76 -13.71 16.02 7.77
CA ALA A 76 -13.28 15.28 6.58
C ALA A 76 -14.15 14.02 6.34
N HIS A 77 -14.41 13.25 7.41
CA HIS A 77 -15.25 12.05 7.34
C HIS A 77 -16.74 12.37 7.14
N LEU A 78 -17.25 13.42 7.77
CA LEU A 78 -18.61 13.89 7.54
C LEU A 78 -18.81 14.27 6.07
N PHE A 79 -17.88 15.02 5.48
CA PHE A 79 -17.95 15.42 4.08
C PHE A 79 -17.89 14.21 3.14
N GLU A 80 -17.06 13.21 3.43
CA GLU A 80 -17.05 11.93 2.71
C GLU A 80 -18.45 11.29 2.67
N HIS A 81 -19.14 11.21 3.81
CA HIS A 81 -20.52 10.71 3.86
C HIS A 81 -21.50 11.57 3.06
N LEU A 82 -21.33 12.89 3.06
CA LEU A 82 -22.20 13.82 2.36
C LEU A 82 -22.04 13.75 0.83
N MET A 83 -20.87 13.35 0.32
CA MET A 83 -20.65 13.18 -1.13
C MET A 83 -21.63 12.18 -1.78
N PHE A 84 -22.17 11.24 -1.00
CA PHE A 84 -23.11 10.23 -1.49
C PHE A 84 -24.58 10.63 -1.36
N LYS A 85 -24.89 11.84 -0.87
CA LYS A 85 -26.28 12.25 -0.63
C LYS A 85 -27.00 12.74 -1.88
N SER A 86 -26.43 13.72 -2.58
CA SER A 86 -27.03 14.26 -3.80
C SER A 86 -26.06 15.21 -4.51
N THR A 87 -26.21 15.30 -5.83
CA THR A 87 -25.66 16.36 -6.67
C THR A 87 -26.80 17.12 -7.35
N LYS A 88 -26.51 18.30 -7.89
CA LYS A 88 -27.48 19.08 -8.69
C LYS A 88 -27.95 18.32 -9.94
N ASN A 89 -27.05 17.53 -10.53
CA ASN A 89 -27.30 16.67 -11.68
C ASN A 89 -27.68 15.28 -11.21
#